data_AF-A0A1V2GZW2-F1
#
_entry.id   AF-A0A1V2GZW2-F1
#
_cell.length_a   1.000
_cell.length_b   1.000
_cell.length_c   1.000
_cell.angle_alpha   90.00
_cell.angle_beta   90.00
_cell.angle_gamma   90.00
#
_symmetry.space_group_name_H-M   'P 1'
#
loop_
_entity.id
_entity.type
_entity.pdbx_description
1 polymer ?
#
loop_
_entity_poly.entity_id
_entity_poly.type
_entity_poly.pdbx_seq_one_letter_code
_entity_poly.pdbx_strand_id
1 'polypeptide(L)' 'MSSSRALPWNDFSEQQQLAFSQEALRRAALTLAGHAELLAREMEGGALLDQGGPEALRLFAQVMRATTADAFGTPCQA' A
#
# COMPACT_ATOMS: atom_id res chain seq x y z
N MET A 1 -31.56 -4.02 4.93
CA MET A 1 -30.11 -3.92 4.64
C MET A 1 -29.77 -5.10 3.74
N SER A 2 -29.62 -4.87 2.44
CA SER A 2 -29.37 -5.95 1.48
C SER A 2 -27.90 -6.35 1.55
N SER A 3 -27.62 -7.55 2.06
CA SER A 3 -26.28 -8.13 1.99
C SER A 3 -25.98 -8.49 0.53
N SER A 4 -25.20 -7.67 -0.16
CA SER A 4 -24.60 -8.04 -1.44
C SER A 4 -23.75 -9.28 -1.23
N ARG A 5 -24.24 -10.45 -1.67
CA ARG A 5 -23.45 -11.68 -1.69
C ARG A 5 -22.27 -11.45 -2.63
N ALA A 6 -21.08 -11.29 -2.06
CA ALA A 6 -19.85 -11.25 -2.84
C ALA A 6 -19.74 -12.56 -3.63
N LEU A 7 -19.36 -12.46 -4.90
CA LEU A 7 -19.04 -13.63 -5.69
C LEU A 7 -17.82 -14.34 -5.07
N PRO A 8 -17.81 -15.68 -5.03
CA PRO A 8 -16.63 -16.45 -4.66
C PRO A 8 -15.43 -16.02 -5.50
N TRP A 9 -14.25 -15.88 -4.88
CA TRP A 9 -13.04 -15.41 -5.56
C TRP A 9 -12.70 -16.20 -6.83
N ASN A 10 -12.90 -17.52 -6.77
CA ASN A 10 -12.58 -18.44 -7.87
C ASN A 10 -13.55 -18.32 -9.06
N ASP A 11 -14.66 -17.59 -8.91
CA ASP A 11 -15.62 -17.36 -10.00
C ASP A 11 -15.20 -16.20 -10.92
N PHE A 12 -14.18 -15.42 -10.52
CA PHE A 12 -13.59 -14.38 -11.35
C PHE A 12 -12.55 -14.96 -12.31
N SER A 13 -12.41 -14.37 -13.50
CA SER A 13 -11.32 -14.72 -14.41
C SER A 13 -9.96 -14.36 -13.81
N GLU A 14 -8.88 -15.01 -14.25
CA GLU A 14 -7.52 -14.70 -13.78
C GLU A 14 -7.15 -13.21 -13.95
N GLN A 15 -7.57 -12.59 -15.06
CA GLN A 15 -7.37 -11.15 -15.28
C GLN A 15 -8.13 -10.30 -14.26
N GLN A 16 -9.34 -10.69 -13.89
CA GLN A 16 -10.13 -10.00 -12.87
C GLN A 16 -9.53 -10.20 -11.48
N GLN A 17 -9.14 -11.42 -11.14
CA GLN A 17 -8.45 -11.73 -9.89
C GLN A 17 -7.15 -10.93 -9.76
N LEU A 18 -6.36 -10.85 -10.83
CA LEU A 18 -5.15 -10.03 -10.86
C LEU A 18 -5.47 -8.55 -10.65
N ALA A 19 -6.44 -8.00 -11.39
CA ALA A 19 -6.83 -6.59 -11.25
C ALA A 19 -7.35 -6.25 -9.84
N PHE A 20 -8.12 -7.15 -9.22
CA PHE A 20 -8.59 -6.96 -7.85
C PHE A 20 -7.45 -7.05 -6.82
N SER A 21 -6.52 -7.99 -7.00
CA SER A 21 -5.36 -8.14 -6.12
C SER A 21 -4.47 -6.91 -6.19
N GLN A 22 -4.24 -6.41 -7.40
CA GLN A 22 -3.51 -5.19 -7.69
C GLN A 22 -4.13 -3.96 -7.03
N GLU A 23 -5.44 -3.77 -7.17
CA GLU A 23 -6.14 -2.65 -6.55
C GLU A 23 -6.16 -2.76 -5.02
N ALA A 24 -6.31 -3.97 -4.48
CA ALA A 24 -6.22 -4.21 -3.04
C ALA A 24 -4.83 -3.84 -2.50
N LEU A 25 -3.76 -4.28 -3.18
CA LEU A 25 -2.39 -3.93 -2.84
C LEU A 25 -2.13 -2.43 -2.93
N ARG A 26 -2.66 -1.77 -3.97
CA ARG A 26 -2.55 -0.30 -4.12
C ARG A 26 -3.21 0.43 -2.95
N ARG A 27 -4.41 0.00 -2.53
CA ARG A 27 -5.11 0.58 -1.37
C ARG A 27 -4.39 0.33 -0.05
N ALA A 28 -3.84 -0.86 0.13
CA ALA A 28 -3.03 -1.19 1.30
C ALA A 28 -1.79 -0.30 1.37
N ALA A 29 -1.07 -0.14 0.25
CA ALA A 29 0.10 0.72 0.18
C ALA A 29 -0.21 2.19 0.53
N LEU A 30 -1.33 2.73 0.02
CA LEU A 30 -1.77 4.09 0.37
C LEU A 30 -2.09 4.24 1.86
N THR A 31 -2.75 3.25 2.45
CA THR A 31 -3.07 3.26 3.88
C THR A 31 -1.82 3.22 4.73
N LEU A 32 -0.85 2.37 4.38
CA LEU A 32 0.44 2.27 5.06
C LEU A 32 1.25 3.57 4.97
N ALA A 33 1.22 4.23 3.80
CA ALA A 33 1.86 5.53 3.63
C ALA A 33 1.25 6.60 4.55
N GLY A 34 -0.08 6.65 4.65
CA GLY A 34 -0.78 7.56 5.57
C GLY A 34 -0.41 7.30 7.03
N HIS A 35 -0.31 6.04 7.45
CA HIS A 35 0.13 5.68 8.80
C HIS A 35 1.58 6.06 9.07
N ALA A 36 2.47 5.86 8.10
CA ALA A 36 3.88 6.26 8.22
C ALA A 36 4.02 7.79 8.39
N GLU A 37 3.21 8.58 7.69
CA GLU A 37 3.23 10.04 7.84
C GLU A 37 2.65 10.51 9.18
N LEU A 38 1.56 9.88 9.65
CA LEU A 38 1.03 10.16 10.98
C LEU A 38 2.09 9.86 12.05
N LEU A 39 2.77 8.71 11.96
CA LEU A 39 3.85 8.35 12.88
C LEU A 39 4.98 9.40 12.87
N ALA A 40 5.37 9.89 11.68
CA ALA A 40 6.36 10.96 11.55
C ALA A 40 5.97 12.22 12.32
N ARG A 41 4.72 12.66 12.16
CA ARG A 41 4.21 13.88 12.82
C ARG A 41 4.15 13.74 14.34
N GLU A 42 3.79 12.57 14.84
CA GLU A 42 3.80 12.30 16.28
C GLU A 42 5.22 12.28 16.86
N MET A 43 6.21 11.80 16.10
CA MET A 43 7.64 11.88 16.46
C MET A 43 8.14 13.34 16.45
N GLU A 44 7.79 14.13 15.42
CA GLU A 44 8.12 15.56 15.34
C GLU A 44 7.48 16.38 16.48
N GLY A 45 6.25 16.04 16.87
CA GLY A 45 5.54 16.63 18.00
C GLY A 45 6.07 16.21 19.37
N GLY A 46 7.04 15.29 19.43
CA GLY A 46 7.63 14.77 20.67
C GLY A 46 6.71 13.84 21.46
N ALA A 47 5.57 13.42 20.89
CA ALA A 47 4.65 12.45 21.50
C ALA A 47 5.20 11.02 21.44
N LEU A 48 6.05 10.73 20.45
CA LEU A 48 6.78 9.48 20.29
C LEU A 48 8.28 9.70 20.38
N LEU A 49 8.97 8.87 21.18
CA LEU A 49 10.42 8.87 21.28
C LEU A 49 11.03 8.47 19.94
N ASP A 50 11.89 9.32 19.41
CA ASP A 50 12.61 9.04 18.17
C ASP A 50 13.62 7.90 18.38
N GLN A 51 13.32 6.71 17.83
CA GLN A 51 14.18 5.52 17.88
C GLN A 51 14.87 5.20 16.54
N GLY A 52 14.88 6.12 15.56
CA GLY A 52 15.51 5.85 14.25
C GLY A 52 15.46 6.97 13.20
N GLY A 53 14.86 8.10 13.53
CA GLY A 53 14.85 9.32 12.74
C GLY A 53 14.06 9.26 11.42
N PRO A 54 14.05 10.36 10.65
CA PRO A 54 13.42 10.45 9.33
C PRO A 54 14.00 9.46 8.31
N GLU A 55 15.20 8.94 8.54
CA GLU A 55 15.81 7.94 7.67
C GLU A 55 15.07 6.59 7.69
N ALA A 56 14.54 6.15 8.85
CA ALA A 56 13.77 4.91 8.94
C ALA A 56 12.48 4.95 8.09
N LEU A 57 11.81 6.10 8.09
CA LEU A 57 10.60 6.31 7.30
C LEU A 57 10.90 6.49 5.80
N ARG A 58 12.04 7.11 5.45
CA ARG A 58 12.52 7.19 4.06
C ARG A 58 12.88 5.81 3.50
N LEU A 59 13.53 4.96 4.31
CA LEU A 59 13.82 3.57 3.95
C LEU A 59 12.53 2.78 3.73
N PHE A 60 11.57 2.90 4.64
CA PHE A 60 10.26 2.25 4.49
C PHE A 60 9.54 2.71 3.20
N ALA A 61 9.52 4.01 2.93
CA ALA A 61 8.93 4.56 1.72
C ALA A 61 9.63 4.09 0.44
N GLN A 62 10.96 3.98 0.44
CA GLN A 62 11.71 3.45 -0.70
C GLN A 62 11.39 1.97 -0.95
N VAL A 63 11.31 1.16 0.10
CA VAL A 63 10.96 -0.27 -0.01
C VAL A 63 9.54 -0.44 -0.59
N MET A 64 8.58 0.38 -0.14
CA MET A 64 7.21 0.37 -0.66
C MET A 64 7.11 0.81 -2.13
N ARG A 65 7.88 1.82 -2.54
CA ARG A 65 7.92 2.25 -3.96
C ARG A 65 8.60 1.23 -4.84
N ALA A 66 9.68 0.61 -4.38
CA ALA A 66 10.38 -0.44 -5.12
C ALA A 66 9.47 -1.66 -5.33
N THR A 67 8.79 -2.12 -4.29
CA THR A 67 7.81 -3.23 -4.41
C THR A 67 6.64 -2.88 -5.33
N THR A 68 6.22 -1.61 -5.37
CA THR A 68 5.17 -1.16 -6.31
C THR A 68 5.70 -1.07 -7.74
N ALA A 69 6.91 -0.55 -7.97
CA ALA A 69 7.48 -0.43 -9.31
C ALA A 69 7.79 -1.80 -9.94
N ASP A 70 8.20 -2.77 -9.12
CA ASP A 70 8.57 -4.12 -9.57
C ASP A 70 7.35 -5.03 -9.77
N ALA A 71 6.31 -4.90 -8.92
CA ALA A 71 5.06 -5.64 -9.05
C ALA A 71 4.17 -5.16 -10.21
N PHE A 72 4.35 -3.90 -10.64
CA PHE A 72 3.55 -3.23 -11.68
C PHE A 72 4.45 -2.70 -12.79
N GLY A 73 5.43 -3.49 -13.22
CA GLY A 73 6.42 -3.12 -14.24
C GLY A 73 5.84 -2.14 -15.27
N THR A 74 6.56 -1.03 -15.47
CA THR A 74 6.17 0.16 -16.24
C THR A 74 5.17 -0.20 -17.34
N PRO A 75 3.95 0.41 -17.39
CA PRO A 75 3.02 0.11 -18.48
C PRO A 75 3.77 0.36 -19.78
N CYS A 76 3.99 -0.72 -20.53
CA CYS A 76 4.68 -0.69 -21.80
C CYS A 76 3.95 0.34 -22.67
N GLN A 77 4.54 1.52 -22.82
CA GLN A 77 4.01 2.56 -23.68
C GLN A 77 4.37 2.12 -25.10
N ALA A 78 3.32 1.83 -25.87
CA ALA A 78 3.37 1.36 -27.24
C ALA A 78 4.12 2.30 -28.19
#